data_AF-A0A8T6QJ50-F1
#
_entry.id   AF-A0A8T6QJ50-F1
#
_cell.length_a   1.000
_cell.length_b   1.000
_cell.length_c   1.000
_cell.angle_alpha   90.00
_cell.angle_beta   90.00
_cell.angle_gamma   90.00
#
_symmetry.space_group_name_H-M   'P 1'
#
loop_
_entity.id
_entity.type
_entity.pdbx_description
1 polymer ?
#
loop_
_entity_poly.entity_id
_entity_poly.type
_entity_poly.pdbx_seq_one_letter_code
_entity_poly.pdbx_strand_id
1 'polypeptide(L)'
;GLDHVLLVKVASTAVVAEMLGLTREEILNAVSLAWVDGQSLRTYRHAPNTGTRKSWAAGDATSRAVRLALMAKTGEMGYPSALTAPVWGFYDVSFKGESFRFQRPYGSYVMENVLFKISFPAEFHSQTAVEAAMTLYE
;
A
#
# COMPACT_ATOMS: atom_id res chain seq x y z
N GLY A 1 -3.16 -3.37 12.83
CA GLY A 1 -4.10 -4.43 12.38
C GLY A 1 -4.44 -4.36 10.90
N LEU A 2 -4.03 -3.29 10.20
CA LEU A 2 -4.28 -3.13 8.78
C LEU A 2 -3.27 -3.93 7.94
N ASP A 3 -3.67 -4.27 6.72
CA ASP A 3 -2.80 -4.86 5.73
C ASP A 3 -1.96 -3.82 5.00
N HIS A 4 -0.79 -4.25 4.52
CA HIS A 4 0.17 -3.38 3.84
C HIS A 4 -0.30 -2.91 2.45
N VAL A 5 -1.34 -3.53 1.89
CA VAL A 5 -1.91 -3.13 0.58
C VAL A 5 -2.54 -1.73 0.58
N LEU A 6 -2.79 -1.14 1.76
CA LEU A 6 -2.98 0.31 1.92
C LEU A 6 -1.94 1.11 1.12
N LEU A 7 -0.66 0.77 1.28
CA LEU A 7 0.45 1.51 0.66
C LEU A 7 0.49 1.29 -0.85
N VAL A 8 0.09 0.10 -1.32
CA VAL A 8 -0.12 -0.17 -2.75
C VAL A 8 -1.19 0.77 -3.29
N LYS A 9 -2.33 0.87 -2.60
CA LYS A 9 -3.43 1.77 -3.00
C LYS A 9 -2.96 3.23 -3.09
N VAL A 10 -2.32 3.75 -2.04
CA VAL A 10 -1.87 5.15 -1.98
C VAL A 10 -0.82 5.46 -3.06
N ALA A 11 0.20 4.62 -3.19
CA ALA A 11 1.26 4.82 -4.18
C ALA A 11 0.73 4.71 -5.62
N SER A 12 -0.05 3.66 -5.91
CA SER A 12 -0.68 3.51 -7.22
C SER A 12 -1.61 4.67 -7.55
N THR A 13 -2.36 5.22 -6.57
CA THR A 13 -3.26 6.35 -6.85
C THR A 13 -2.48 7.58 -7.30
N ALA A 14 -1.37 7.90 -6.64
CA ALA A 14 -0.53 9.04 -7.00
C ALA A 14 0.09 8.87 -8.40
N VAL A 15 0.69 7.71 -8.67
CA VAL A 15 1.37 7.43 -9.96
C VAL A 15 0.36 7.33 -11.10
N VAL A 16 -0.77 6.66 -10.90
CA VAL A 16 -1.82 6.56 -11.93
C VAL A 16 -2.43 7.93 -12.22
N ALA A 17 -2.67 8.76 -11.20
CA ALA A 17 -3.16 10.11 -11.40
C ALA A 17 -2.18 10.94 -12.25
N GLU A 18 -0.87 10.86 -11.95
CA GLU A 18 0.16 11.50 -12.77
C GLU A 18 0.17 10.97 -14.21
N MET A 19 0.15 9.65 -14.42
CA MET A 19 0.09 9.03 -15.76
C MET A 19 -1.16 9.43 -16.54
N LEU A 20 -2.28 9.69 -15.86
CA LEU A 20 -3.53 10.15 -16.46
C LEU A 20 -3.54 11.66 -16.77
N GLY A 21 -2.46 12.38 -16.46
CA GLY A 21 -2.28 13.80 -16.73
C GLY A 21 -3.05 14.72 -15.78
N LEU A 22 -3.34 14.27 -14.56
CA LEU A 22 -4.04 15.10 -13.57
C LEU A 22 -3.16 16.26 -13.10
N THR A 23 -3.81 17.36 -12.78
CA THR A 23 -3.19 18.50 -12.12
C THR A 23 -2.78 18.14 -10.69
N ARG A 24 -1.92 18.96 -10.09
CA ARG A 24 -1.50 18.80 -8.70
C ARG A 24 -2.68 18.72 -7.72
N GLU A 25 -3.71 19.54 -7.94
CA GLU A 25 -4.91 19.56 -7.08
C GLU A 25 -5.70 18.25 -7.20
N GLU A 26 -5.92 17.76 -8.42
CA GLU A 26 -6.61 16.49 -8.64
C GLU A 26 -5.81 15.30 -8.09
N ILE A 27 -4.47 15.32 -8.18
CA ILE A 27 -3.60 14.31 -7.55
C ILE A 27 -3.76 14.34 -6.02
N LEU A 28 -3.76 15.53 -5.40
CA LEU A 28 -3.99 15.66 -3.96
C LEU A 28 -5.38 15.15 -3.55
N ASN A 29 -6.40 15.45 -4.36
CA ASN A 29 -7.75 14.93 -4.16
C ASN A 29 -7.74 13.40 -4.21
N ALA A 30 -7.18 12.80 -5.27
CA ALA A 30 -7.08 11.35 -5.42
C ALA A 30 -6.35 10.69 -4.23
N VAL A 31 -5.21 11.23 -3.81
CA VAL A 31 -4.44 10.70 -2.67
C VAL A 31 -5.25 10.81 -1.37
N SER A 32 -5.95 11.92 -1.15
CA SER A 32 -6.82 12.05 0.02
C SER A 32 -7.98 11.05 0.01
N LEU A 33 -8.58 10.77 -1.17
CA LEU A 33 -9.58 9.73 -1.35
C LEU A 33 -9.03 8.36 -0.96
N ALA A 34 -7.78 8.05 -1.31
CA ALA A 34 -7.15 6.77 -0.95
C ALA A 34 -6.94 6.61 0.57
N TRP A 35 -6.72 7.71 1.29
CA TRP A 35 -6.56 7.70 2.75
C TRP A 35 -7.88 7.57 3.49
N VAL A 36 -8.96 8.20 3.01
CA VAL A 36 -10.30 8.07 3.61
C VAL A 36 -11.04 6.80 3.18
N ASP A 37 -10.50 6.04 2.22
CA ASP A 37 -11.05 4.76 1.79
C ASP A 37 -10.95 3.68 2.88
N GLY A 38 -11.76 2.62 2.78
CA GLY A 38 -11.67 1.48 3.68
C GLY A 38 -10.32 0.77 3.57
N GLN A 39 -9.63 0.57 4.70
CA GLN A 39 -8.34 -0.10 4.72
C GLN A 39 -8.49 -1.55 5.16
N SER A 40 -8.03 -2.47 4.30
CA SER A 40 -8.21 -3.91 4.53
C SER A 40 -7.52 -4.35 5.82
N LEU A 41 -8.20 -5.17 6.61
CA LEU A 41 -7.55 -5.96 7.67
C LEU A 41 -6.63 -7.01 7.05
N ARG A 42 -5.68 -7.52 7.83
CA ARG A 42 -4.75 -8.58 7.39
C ARG A 42 -5.05 -9.97 7.94
N THR A 43 -6.28 -10.22 8.38
CA THR A 43 -6.71 -11.50 8.97
C THR A 43 -6.42 -12.68 8.04
N TYR A 44 -6.60 -12.51 6.73
CA TYR A 44 -6.35 -13.54 5.71
C TYR A 44 -4.87 -13.89 5.49
N ARG A 45 -3.94 -13.23 6.20
CA ARG A 45 -2.50 -13.54 6.16
C ARG A 45 -2.02 -14.35 7.36
N HIS A 46 -2.89 -14.58 8.35
CA HIS A 46 -2.52 -15.17 9.63
C HIS A 46 -3.37 -16.38 9.97
N ALA A 47 -2.75 -17.41 10.55
CA ALA A 47 -3.46 -18.59 11.04
C ALA A 47 -4.46 -18.19 12.14
N PRO A 48 -5.60 -18.91 12.28
CA PRO A 48 -6.07 -20.03 11.45
C PRO A 48 -6.77 -19.57 10.15
N ASN A 49 -6.86 -18.26 9.90
CA ASN A 49 -7.64 -17.68 8.81
C ASN A 49 -6.84 -17.43 7.52
N THR A 50 -5.62 -17.95 7.42
CA THR A 50 -4.77 -17.76 6.24
C THR A 50 -5.48 -18.31 5.01
N GLY A 51 -5.64 -17.46 3.98
CA GLY A 51 -6.41 -17.82 2.80
C GLY A 51 -5.92 -17.15 1.53
N THR A 52 -6.57 -17.47 0.42
CA THR A 52 -6.15 -17.06 -0.94
C THR A 52 -6.21 -15.55 -1.18
N ARG A 53 -6.96 -14.79 -0.37
CA ARG A 53 -6.97 -13.32 -0.42
C ARG A 53 -5.58 -12.70 -0.28
N LYS A 54 -4.66 -13.36 0.43
CA LYS A 54 -3.27 -12.90 0.55
C LYS A 54 -2.56 -12.75 -0.80
N SER A 55 -3.02 -13.48 -1.82
CA SER A 55 -2.44 -13.53 -3.17
C SER A 55 -2.98 -12.45 -4.11
N TRP A 56 -4.20 -11.96 -3.91
CA TRP A 56 -4.84 -11.00 -4.82
C TRP A 56 -5.18 -9.65 -4.18
N ALA A 57 -5.05 -9.49 -2.86
CA ALA A 57 -5.35 -8.23 -2.17
C ALA A 57 -4.55 -7.02 -2.69
N ALA A 58 -3.33 -7.22 -3.19
CA ALA A 58 -2.57 -6.14 -3.82
C ALA A 58 -3.14 -5.73 -5.19
N GLY A 59 -3.64 -6.71 -5.98
CA GLY A 59 -4.35 -6.47 -7.23
C GLY A 59 -5.65 -5.70 -7.02
N ASP A 60 -6.41 -6.07 -5.98
CA ASP A 60 -7.61 -5.34 -5.54
C ASP A 60 -7.29 -3.89 -5.15
N ALA A 61 -6.25 -3.68 -4.33
CA ALA A 61 -5.83 -2.34 -3.92
C ALA A 61 -5.36 -1.46 -5.10
N THR A 62 -4.60 -2.00 -6.05
CA THR A 62 -4.17 -1.21 -7.22
C THR A 62 -5.31 -0.96 -8.20
N SER A 63 -6.29 -1.86 -8.31
CA SER A 63 -7.52 -1.63 -9.08
C SER A 63 -8.33 -0.47 -8.47
N ARG A 64 -8.47 -0.47 -7.14
CA ARG A 64 -9.11 0.63 -6.41
C ARG A 64 -8.41 1.96 -6.65
N ALA A 65 -7.07 1.98 -6.68
CA ALA A 65 -6.30 3.19 -6.96
C ALA A 65 -6.63 3.82 -8.31
N VAL A 66 -6.72 3.01 -9.37
CA VAL A 66 -7.12 3.50 -10.70
C VAL A 66 -8.52 4.12 -10.66
N ARG A 67 -9.47 3.48 -9.96
CA ARG A 67 -10.82 4.01 -9.80
C ARG A 67 -10.81 5.37 -9.11
N LEU A 68 -10.03 5.54 -8.04
CA LEU A 68 -9.94 6.80 -7.29
C LEU A 68 -9.30 7.92 -8.12
N ALA A 69 -8.25 7.63 -8.87
CA ALA A 69 -7.64 8.58 -9.79
C ALA A 69 -8.64 9.02 -10.89
N LEU A 70 -9.43 8.09 -11.43
CA LEU A 70 -10.47 8.42 -12.41
C LEU A 70 -11.60 9.28 -11.81
N MET A 71 -11.96 9.07 -10.54
CA MET A 71 -12.94 9.92 -9.86
C MET A 71 -12.42 11.36 -9.71
N ALA A 72 -11.18 11.52 -9.25
CA ALA A 72 -10.55 12.83 -9.14
C ALA A 72 -10.44 13.53 -10.52
N LYS A 73 -10.11 12.77 -11.58
CA LYS A 73 -10.07 13.28 -12.97
C LYS A 73 -11.40 13.85 -13.44
N THR A 74 -12.52 13.35 -12.92
CA THR A 74 -13.86 13.84 -13.25
C THR A 74 -14.31 15.01 -12.36
N GLY A 75 -13.40 15.58 -11.55
CA GLY A 75 -13.68 16.73 -10.68
C GLY A 75 -14.16 16.37 -9.28
N GLU A 76 -14.00 15.12 -8.82
CA GLU A 76 -14.32 14.75 -7.44
C GLU A 76 -13.42 15.51 -6.44
N MET A 77 -14.02 15.99 -5.36
CA MET A 77 -13.31 16.78 -4.35
C MET A 77 -12.42 15.91 -3.45
N GLY A 78 -11.40 16.54 -2.87
CA GLY A 78 -10.52 15.91 -1.88
C GLY A 78 -10.90 16.19 -0.42
N TYR A 79 -10.13 15.59 0.48
CA TYR A 79 -10.23 15.75 1.93
C TYR A 79 -8.88 16.22 2.50
N PRO A 80 -8.64 17.54 2.62
CA PRO A 80 -7.33 18.09 3.01
C PRO A 80 -6.80 17.59 4.36
N SER A 81 -7.71 17.28 5.30
CA SER A 81 -7.39 16.78 6.65
C SER A 81 -7.60 15.27 6.80
N ALA A 82 -7.59 14.49 5.70
CA ALA A 82 -7.81 13.03 5.71
C ALA A 82 -6.96 12.28 6.75
N LEU A 83 -5.76 12.77 7.04
CA LEU A 83 -4.88 12.20 8.07
C LEU A 83 -5.11 12.80 9.46
N THR A 84 -5.27 14.12 9.53
CA THR A 84 -5.10 14.93 10.76
C THR A 84 -6.39 15.43 11.39
N ALA A 85 -7.55 15.21 10.77
CA ALA A 85 -8.83 15.63 11.34
C ALA A 85 -9.00 15.02 12.74
N PRO A 86 -9.24 15.83 13.79
CA PRO A 86 -9.42 15.30 15.14
C PRO A 86 -10.59 14.31 15.18
N VAL A 87 -10.41 13.19 15.88
CA VAL A 87 -11.38 12.09 16.04
C VAL A 87 -11.64 11.28 14.76
N TRP A 88 -11.62 11.92 13.59
CA TRP A 88 -12.09 11.34 12.32
C TRP A 88 -10.99 11.03 11.30
N GLY A 89 -9.81 11.61 11.48
CA GLY A 89 -8.66 11.44 10.60
C GLY A 89 -8.01 10.07 10.75
N PHE A 90 -7.29 9.65 9.71
CA PHE A 90 -6.60 8.35 9.70
C PHE A 90 -5.68 8.16 10.90
N TYR A 91 -5.01 9.23 11.37
CA TYR A 91 -4.11 9.15 12.52
C TYR A 91 -4.84 8.70 13.78
N ASP A 92 -5.93 9.37 14.14
CA ASP A 92 -6.70 9.04 15.33
C ASP A 92 -7.41 7.69 15.19
N VAL A 93 -8.08 7.46 14.06
CA VAL A 93 -8.95 6.28 13.86
C VAL A 93 -8.17 4.99 13.65
N SER A 94 -7.09 5.05 12.86
CA SER A 94 -6.43 3.85 12.31
C SER A 94 -4.93 3.78 12.61
N PHE A 95 -4.34 4.85 13.15
CA PHE A 95 -2.92 4.92 13.48
C PHE A 95 -2.66 5.28 14.95
N LYS A 96 -3.66 5.10 15.82
CA LYS A 96 -3.55 5.26 17.29
C LYS A 96 -3.13 6.68 17.73
N GLY A 97 -3.53 7.70 16.98
CA GLY A 97 -3.21 9.10 17.26
C GLY A 97 -1.76 9.50 16.93
N GLU A 98 -0.95 8.59 16.39
CA GLU A 98 0.42 8.91 15.98
C GLU A 98 0.45 9.58 14.60
N SER A 99 1.52 10.31 14.31
CA SER A 99 1.80 10.83 12.97
C SER A 99 2.84 9.98 12.25
N PHE A 100 2.83 10.00 10.92
CA PHE A 100 3.85 9.33 10.14
C PHE A 100 5.23 9.95 10.39
N ARG A 101 6.23 9.08 10.58
CA ARG A 101 7.63 9.46 10.73
C ARG A 101 8.40 8.97 9.51
N PHE A 102 9.10 9.88 8.85
CA PHE A 102 9.88 9.58 7.67
C PHE A 102 11.36 9.53 8.04
N GLN A 103 12.03 8.44 7.68
CA GLN A 103 13.47 8.30 7.93
C GLN A 103 14.33 8.98 6.85
N ARG A 104 13.74 9.31 5.70
CA ARG A 104 14.41 9.90 4.55
C ARG A 104 13.41 10.62 3.62
N PRO A 105 13.87 11.57 2.81
CA PRO A 105 13.09 12.11 1.69
C PRO A 105 12.76 11.05 0.63
N TYR A 106 11.75 11.31 -0.19
CA TYR A 106 11.47 10.47 -1.37
C TYR A 106 12.57 10.61 -2.43
N GLY A 107 12.90 9.50 -3.08
CA GLY A 107 13.94 9.37 -4.11
C GLY A 107 13.88 7.97 -4.71
N SER A 108 15.00 7.46 -5.22
CA SER A 108 15.08 6.14 -5.88
C SER A 108 15.48 4.97 -4.96
N TYR A 109 15.80 5.24 -3.69
CA TYR A 109 16.37 4.25 -2.76
C TYR A 109 15.66 2.89 -2.74
N VAL A 110 14.32 2.87 -2.70
CA VAL A 110 13.55 1.62 -2.59
C VAL A 110 13.76 0.73 -3.81
N MET A 111 13.77 1.32 -5.01
CA MET A 111 13.98 0.57 -6.25
C MET A 111 15.42 0.06 -6.34
N GLU A 112 16.40 0.88 -5.95
CA GLU A 112 17.82 0.51 -5.94
C GLU A 112 18.14 -0.64 -4.97
N ASN A 113 17.36 -0.80 -3.91
CA ASN A 113 17.59 -1.78 -2.84
C ASN A 113 16.46 -2.82 -2.74
N VAL A 114 15.67 -3.00 -3.81
CA VAL A 114 14.56 -3.97 -3.81
C VAL A 114 15.11 -5.40 -3.76
N LEU A 115 14.49 -6.24 -2.94
CA LEU A 115 14.90 -7.63 -2.80
C LEU A 115 14.16 -8.52 -3.80
N PHE A 116 14.89 -9.35 -4.53
CA PHE A 116 14.35 -10.31 -5.48
C PHE A 116 14.25 -11.72 -4.86
N LYS A 117 13.21 -12.46 -5.23
CA LYS A 117 13.14 -13.91 -5.03
C LYS A 117 13.57 -14.58 -6.32
N ILE A 118 14.84 -14.96 -6.39
CA ILE A 118 15.44 -15.49 -7.62
C ILE A 118 15.19 -17.00 -7.72
N SER A 119 15.49 -17.74 -6.65
CA SER A 119 15.55 -19.20 -6.70
C SER A 119 14.25 -19.90 -6.29
N PHE A 120 13.52 -19.36 -5.30
CA PHE A 120 12.40 -20.07 -4.67
C PHE A 120 11.14 -19.21 -4.51
N PRO A 121 9.94 -19.70 -4.91
CA PRO A 121 8.67 -19.02 -4.67
C PRO A 121 8.16 -19.24 -3.23
N ALA A 122 9.03 -19.06 -2.24
CA ALA A 122 8.73 -19.20 -0.83
C ALA A 122 8.51 -17.81 -0.18
N GLU A 123 8.02 -17.78 1.06
CA GLU A 123 7.92 -16.55 1.85
C GLU A 123 9.32 -15.91 2.02
N PHE A 124 9.42 -14.58 2.13
CA PHE A 124 10.74 -13.93 2.06
C PHE A 124 11.65 -14.34 3.23
N HIS A 125 11.09 -14.48 4.43
CA HIS A 125 11.83 -14.88 5.63
C HIS A 125 12.32 -16.33 5.58
N SER A 126 11.83 -17.16 4.64
CA SER A 126 12.29 -18.55 4.48
C SER A 126 13.33 -18.72 3.37
N GLN A 127 13.69 -17.69 2.60
CA GLN A 127 14.54 -17.83 1.41
C GLN A 127 15.90 -18.47 1.73
N THR A 128 16.64 -17.93 2.71
CA THR A 128 17.97 -18.42 3.08
C THR A 128 17.94 -19.79 3.76
N ALA A 129 16.85 -20.11 4.47
CA ALA A 129 16.66 -21.43 5.06
C ALA A 129 16.43 -22.50 3.98
N VAL A 130 15.68 -22.18 2.92
CA VAL A 130 15.49 -23.09 1.77
C VAL A 130 16.80 -23.28 1.03
N GLU A 131 17.57 -22.22 0.80
CA GLU A 131 18.91 -22.32 0.19
C GLU A 131 19.83 -23.25 0.98
N ALA A 132 19.94 -23.05 2.30
CA ALA A 132 20.73 -23.91 3.18
C ALA A 132 20.25 -25.37 3.17
N ALA A 133 18.93 -25.60 3.13
CA ALA A 133 18.36 -26.94 3.05
C ALA A 133 18.71 -27.65 1.73
N MET A 134 18.74 -26.93 0.61
CA MET A 134 19.16 -27.48 -0.68
C MET A 134 20.65 -27.82 -0.67
N THR A 135 21.51 -26.97 -0.10
CA THR A 135 22.94 -27.26 0.05
C THR A 135 23.22 -28.49 0.92
N LEU A 136 22.42 -28.73 1.96
CA LEU A 136 22.58 -29.91 2.83
C LEU A 136 22.03 -31.20 2.20
N TYR A 137 21.13 -31.08 1.23
CA TYR A 137 20.55 -32.23 0.53
C TYR A 137 21.50 -32.79 -0.53
N GLU A 138 22.28 -31.92 -1.16
CA GLU A 138 23.35 -32.27 -2.12
C GLU A 138 24.57 -32.91 -1.43
#